data_AF-A0A920MYF7-F1
#
_entry.id   AF-A0A920MYF7-F1
#
_cell.length_a   1.000
_cell.length_b   1.000
_cell.length_c   1.000
_cell.angle_alpha   90.00
_cell.angle_beta   90.00
_cell.angle_gamma   90.00
#
_symmetry.space_group_name_H-M   'P 1'
#
loop_
_entity.id
_entity.type
_entity.pdbx_description
1 polymer ?
#
loop_
_entity_poly.entity_id
_entity_poly.type
_entity_poly.pdbx_seq_one_letter_code
_entity_poly.pdbx_strand_id
1 'polypeptide(L)'
;MRIVPYDSKYFKNCIKIIQSNTPKYIDFSEYSDYEEYLSRDDKIYFVLFEKSNIVACGGYGVNKSGTKVGLSWGLVHSQHHNKGYGSELLKYRLNHIKKKFSRY
;
A
#
# COMPACT_ATOMS: atom_id res chain seq x y z
N MET A 1 16.11 -1.08 -2.44
CA MET A 1 14.65 -1.28 -2.30
C MET A 1 14.26 -2.75 -2.40
N ARG A 2 13.31 -3.20 -1.56
CA ARG A 2 12.72 -4.55 -1.60
C ARG A 2 11.22 -4.45 -1.30
N ILE A 3 10.37 -5.08 -2.10
CA ILE A 3 8.92 -5.10 -1.87
C ILE A 3 8.51 -6.51 -1.44
N VAL A 4 7.69 -6.61 -0.40
CA VAL A 4 7.15 -7.88 0.09
C VAL A 4 5.66 -7.76 0.40
N PRO A 5 4.91 -8.88 0.41
CA PRO A 5 3.56 -8.92 0.95
C PRO A 5 3.52 -8.38 2.38
N TYR A 6 2.42 -7.72 2.70
CA TYR A 6 2.13 -7.27 4.04
C TYR A 6 1.98 -8.44 5.02
N ASP A 7 2.40 -8.21 6.25
CA ASP A 7 2.29 -9.08 7.40
C ASP A 7 1.86 -8.21 8.58
N SER A 8 1.08 -8.74 9.52
CA SER A 8 0.58 -7.98 10.67
C SER A 8 1.69 -7.37 11.52
N LYS A 9 2.91 -7.93 11.50
CA LYS A 9 4.08 -7.31 12.16
C LYS A 9 4.46 -5.94 11.60
N TYR A 10 4.03 -5.61 10.38
CA TYR A 10 4.27 -4.31 9.74
C TYR A 10 3.16 -3.28 10.01
N PHE A 11 2.10 -3.66 10.71
CA PHE A 11 0.94 -2.80 11.00
C PHE A 11 1.37 -1.43 11.52
N LYS A 12 2.16 -1.40 12.60
CA LYS A 12 2.62 -0.16 13.24
C LYS A 12 3.47 0.71 12.30
N ASN A 13 4.21 0.12 11.35
CA ASN A 13 4.97 0.88 10.36
C ASN A 13 4.04 1.56 9.35
N CYS A 14 3.02 0.85 8.86
CA CYS A 14 2.02 1.40 7.96
C CYS A 14 1.21 2.53 8.61
N ILE A 15 0.83 2.35 9.88
CA ILE A 15 0.19 3.40 10.68
C ILE A 15 1.05 4.67 10.77
N LYS A 16 2.36 4.54 11.03
CA LYS A 16 3.26 5.70 11.03
C LYS A 16 3.33 6.39 9.66
N ILE A 17 3.22 5.64 8.57
CA ILE A 17 3.23 6.21 7.21
C ILE A 17 1.99 7.08 6.98
N ILE A 18 0.77 6.62 7.29
CA ILE A 18 -0.43 7.45 7.12
C ILE A 18 -0.38 8.69 8.03
N GLN A 19 0.09 8.53 9.27
CA GLN A 19 0.27 9.65 10.22
C GLN A 19 1.24 10.70 9.66
N SER A 20 2.34 10.27 9.03
CA SER A 20 3.30 11.21 8.43
C SER A 20 2.71 12.06 7.30
N ASN A 21 1.59 11.64 6.71
CA ASN A 21 0.87 12.33 5.65
C ASN A 21 -0.34 13.14 6.16
N THR A 22 -0.70 13.00 7.42
CA THR A 22 -1.87 13.65 8.04
C THR A 22 -1.41 14.92 8.79
N PRO A 23 -2.12 16.06 8.70
CA PRO A 23 -3.34 16.32 7.92
C PRO A 23 -3.07 16.83 6.48
N LYS A 24 -1.80 16.95 6.08
CA LYS A 24 -1.43 17.69 4.87
C LYS A 24 -1.97 17.05 3.58
N TYR A 25 -1.98 15.72 3.51
CA TYR A 25 -2.35 14.95 2.32
C TYR A 25 -3.49 13.97 2.58
N ILE A 26 -3.75 13.64 3.85
CA ILE A 26 -4.75 12.67 4.31
C ILE A 26 -5.53 13.32 5.45
N ASP A 27 -6.84 13.13 5.46
CA ASP A 27 -7.70 13.66 6.51
C ASP A 27 -7.62 12.80 7.79
N PHE A 28 -7.82 13.40 8.97
CA PHE A 28 -7.82 12.65 10.22
C PHE A 28 -8.88 11.55 10.28
N SER A 29 -10.02 11.73 9.61
CA SER A 29 -11.10 10.74 9.56
C SER A 29 -10.69 9.45 8.85
N GLU A 30 -9.76 9.51 7.89
CA GLU A 30 -9.30 8.32 7.13
C GLU A 30 -8.44 7.37 7.97
N TYR A 31 -8.00 7.78 9.17
CA TYR A 31 -7.15 6.96 10.03
C TYR A 31 -7.86 5.67 10.48
N SER A 32 -9.11 5.79 10.93
CA SER A 32 -9.90 4.63 11.39
C SER A 32 -10.17 3.67 10.23
N ASP A 33 -10.55 4.20 9.07
CA ASP A 33 -10.82 3.41 7.87
C ASP A 33 -9.56 2.65 7.41
N TYR A 34 -8.40 3.28 7.51
CA TYR A 34 -7.13 2.64 7.16
C TYR A 34 -6.71 1.56 8.15
N GLU A 35 -6.88 1.80 9.45
CA GLU A 35 -6.63 0.83 10.52
C GLU A 35 -7.51 -0.41 10.37
N GLU A 36 -8.81 -0.21 10.10
CA GLU A 36 -9.74 -1.31 9.83
C GLU A 36 -9.32 -2.08 8.56
N TYR A 37 -8.99 -1.36 7.48
CA TYR A 37 -8.52 -1.97 6.25
C TYR A 37 -7.29 -2.86 6.47
N LEU A 38 -6.29 -2.38 7.23
CA LEU A 38 -5.08 -3.15 7.54
C LEU A 38 -5.34 -4.37 8.42
N SER A 39 -6.45 -4.40 9.14
CA SER A 39 -6.82 -5.51 10.04
C SER A 39 -7.53 -6.65 9.31
N ARG A 40 -8.01 -6.44 8.08
CA ARG A 40 -8.67 -7.48 7.27
C ARG A 40 -7.73 -8.58 6.79
N ASP A 41 -8.11 -9.85 6.88
CA ASP A 41 -7.26 -10.97 6.43
C ASP A 41 -7.21 -11.15 4.90
N ASP A 42 -8.24 -10.70 4.18
CA ASP A 42 -8.43 -10.96 2.75
C ASP A 42 -7.75 -9.94 1.81
N LYS A 43 -6.99 -8.99 2.38
CA LYS A 43 -6.37 -7.89 1.63
C LYS A 43 -5.15 -8.34 0.82
N ILE A 44 -5.03 -7.81 -0.39
CA ILE A 44 -3.78 -7.88 -1.16
C ILE A 44 -3.03 -6.56 -0.95
N TYR A 45 -2.00 -6.61 -0.10
CA TYR A 45 -1.28 -5.43 0.35
C TYR A 45 0.22 -5.69 0.42
N PHE A 46 1.03 -4.65 0.20
CA PHE A 46 2.48 -4.75 0.11
C PHE A 46 3.16 -3.63 0.88
N VAL A 47 4.38 -3.89 1.31
CA VAL A 47 5.28 -2.91 1.93
C VAL A 47 6.58 -2.83 1.14
N LEU A 48 7.10 -1.61 1.00
CA LEU A 48 8.39 -1.33 0.37
C LEU A 48 9.40 -0.97 1.44
N PHE A 49 10.47 -1.75 1.47
CA PHE A 49 11.66 -1.51 2.28
C PHE A 49 12.68 -0.71 1.49
N GLU A 50 13.22 0.33 2.13
CA GLU A 50 14.53 0.87 1.79
C GLU A 50 15.52 0.49 2.91
N LYS A 51 16.54 -0.29 2.55
CA LYS A 51 17.38 -1.03 3.50
C LYS A 51 16.48 -1.83 4.48
N SER A 52 16.52 -1.49 5.77
CA SER A 52 15.74 -2.13 6.83
C SER A 52 14.45 -1.39 7.19
N ASN A 53 14.18 -0.24 6.57
CA ASN A 53 13.06 0.63 6.92
C ASN A 53 11.91 0.48 5.92
N ILE A 54 10.69 0.34 6.42
CA ILE A 54 9.48 0.42 5.59
C ILE A 54 9.21 1.90 5.29
N VAL A 55 9.26 2.27 4.02
CA VAL A 55 9.13 3.67 3.57
C VAL A 55 7.85 3.92 2.75
N ALA A 56 7.22 2.87 2.23
CA ALA A 56 5.96 2.95 1.51
C ALA A 56 5.14 1.67 1.68
N CYS A 57 3.83 1.77 1.48
CA CYS A 57 2.92 0.64 1.49
C CYS A 57 1.70 0.90 0.60
N GLY A 58 1.02 -0.17 0.20
CA GLY A 58 -0.12 -0.05 -0.69
C GLY A 58 -0.58 -1.39 -1.24
N GLY A 59 -1.82 -1.43 -1.68
CA GLY A 59 -2.44 -2.65 -2.18
C GLY A 59 -3.39 -2.38 -3.32
N TYR A 60 -4.27 -3.35 -3.54
CA TYR A 60 -5.37 -3.24 -4.46
C TYR A 60 -6.50 -4.22 -4.08
N GLY A 61 -7.72 -3.89 -4.48
CA GLY A 61 -8.90 -4.74 -4.38
C GLY A 61 -9.42 -5.13 -5.76
N VAL A 62 -10.13 -6.23 -5.83
CA VAL A 62 -10.78 -6.72 -7.06
C VAL A 62 -12.28 -6.65 -6.84
N ASN A 63 -13.03 -6.19 -7.84
CA ASN A 63 -14.48 -6.19 -7.75
C ASN A 63 -15.05 -7.62 -7.78
N LYS A 64 -16.31 -7.80 -7.37
CA LYS A 64 -16.95 -9.13 -7.29
C LYS A 64 -16.91 -9.91 -8.60
N SER A 65 -17.00 -9.25 -9.75
CA SER A 65 -16.96 -9.90 -11.07
C SER A 65 -15.54 -10.26 -11.54
N GLY A 66 -14.48 -9.86 -10.83
CA GLY A 66 -13.11 -10.14 -11.23
C GLY A 66 -12.63 -9.39 -12.47
N THR A 67 -13.38 -8.37 -12.92
CA THR A 67 -13.10 -7.65 -14.18
C THR A 67 -12.46 -6.28 -13.98
N LYS A 68 -12.53 -5.73 -12.76
CA LYS A 68 -11.94 -4.43 -12.42
C LYS A 68 -11.09 -4.56 -11.16
N VAL A 69 -9.96 -3.86 -11.18
CA VAL A 69 -9.05 -3.75 -10.05
C VAL A 69 -8.94 -2.29 -9.64
N GLY A 70 -9.12 -2.00 -8.36
CA GLY A 70 -8.90 -0.69 -7.77
C GLY A 70 -7.63 -0.69 -6.94
N LEU A 71 -6.75 0.28 -7.14
CA LEU A 71 -5.62 0.51 -6.24
C LEU A 71 -6.15 1.00 -4.88
N SER A 72 -5.55 0.51 -3.79
CA SER A 72 -5.99 0.84 -2.43
C SER A 72 -4.82 1.34 -1.61
N TRP A 73 -5.05 2.44 -0.88
CA TRP A 73 -4.15 2.98 0.16
C TRP A 73 -2.67 3.04 -0.24
N GLY A 74 -2.38 3.58 -1.43
CA GLY A 74 -0.99 3.77 -1.87
C GLY A 74 -0.34 4.95 -1.14
N LEU A 75 0.54 4.66 -0.19
CA LEU A 75 1.15 5.66 0.68
C LEU A 75 2.67 5.57 0.68
N VAL A 76 3.34 6.72 0.70
CA VAL A 76 4.77 6.86 0.95
C VAL A 76 4.94 7.75 2.17
N HIS A 77 5.86 7.43 3.07
CA HIS A 77 6.16 8.30 4.21
C HIS A 77 6.52 9.70 3.71
N SER A 78 6.00 10.76 4.32
CA SER A 78 6.11 12.13 3.79
C SER A 78 7.55 12.62 3.57
N GLN A 79 8.47 12.26 4.48
CA GLN A 79 9.91 12.55 4.34
C GLN A 79 10.61 11.82 3.17
N HIS A 80 9.92 10.86 2.56
CA HIS A 80 10.39 10.04 1.46
C HIS A 80 9.65 10.31 0.13
N HIS A 81 8.79 11.33 0.09
CA HIS A 81 8.17 11.79 -1.16
C HIS A 81 9.21 12.26 -2.19
N ASN A 82 8.83 12.23 -3.47
CA ASN A 82 9.67 12.65 -4.61
C ASN A 82 11.00 11.89 -4.77
N LYS A 83 11.12 10.69 -4.17
CA LYS A 83 12.31 9.81 -4.27
C LYS A 83 12.08 8.54 -5.09
N GLY A 84 10.95 8.46 -5.81
CA GLY A 84 10.62 7.31 -6.68
C GLY A 84 9.98 6.09 -6.00
N TYR A 85 9.90 6.03 -4.66
CA TYR A 85 9.31 4.88 -3.95
C TYR A 85 7.84 4.61 -4.32
N GLY A 86 7.04 5.67 -4.51
CA GLY A 86 5.66 5.54 -4.93
C GLY A 86 5.53 4.92 -6.33
N SER A 87 6.38 5.36 -7.27
CA SER A 87 6.43 4.83 -8.63
C SER A 87 6.85 3.36 -8.65
N GLU A 88 7.87 3.00 -7.87
CA GLU A 88 8.34 1.62 -7.77
C GLU A 88 7.26 0.69 -7.18
N LEU A 89 6.59 1.12 -6.10
CA LEU A 89 5.51 0.36 -5.50
C LEU A 89 4.28 0.27 -6.40
N LEU A 90 3.95 1.32 -7.16
CA LEU A 90 2.89 1.28 -8.17
C LEU A 90 3.22 0.28 -9.28
N LYS A 91 4.44 0.33 -9.84
CA LYS A 91 4.89 -0.58 -10.89
C LYS A 91 4.81 -2.04 -10.43
N TYR A 92 5.24 -2.32 -9.20
CA TYR A 92 5.11 -3.66 -8.61
C TYR A 92 3.65 -4.13 -8.56
N ARG A 93 2.74 -3.29 -8.04
CA ARG A 93 1.31 -3.62 -7.95
C ARG A 93 0.70 -3.88 -9.34
N LEU A 94 1.00 -3.05 -10.33
CA LEU A 94 0.52 -3.24 -11.70
C LEU A 94 1.04 -4.54 -12.32
N ASN A 95 2.31 -4.88 -12.12
CA ASN A 95 2.87 -6.14 -12.60
C ASN A 95 2.25 -7.35 -11.88
N HIS A 96 2.01 -7.23 -10.57
CA HIS A 96 1.33 -8.28 -9.80
C HIS A 96 -0.11 -8.49 -10.28
N ILE A 97 -0.84 -7.41 -10.57
CA ILE A 97 -2.18 -7.44 -11.18
C ILE A 97 -2.12 -8.13 -12.54
N LYS A 98 -1.21 -7.71 -13.43
CA LYS A 98 -1.04 -8.33 -14.76
C LYS A 98 -0.78 -9.82 -14.64
N LYS A 99 0.16 -10.26 -13.81
CA LYS A 99 0.44 -11.70 -13.62
C LYS A 99 -0.75 -12.49 -13.10
N LYS A 100 -1.55 -11.90 -12.20
CA LYS A 100 -2.70 -12.58 -11.58
C LYS A 100 -3.95 -12.60 -12.46
N PHE A 101 -4.11 -11.61 -13.34
CA PHE A 101 -5.33 -11.39 -14.14
C PHE A 101 -5.09 -11.30 -15.65
N SER A 102 -3.89 -11.61 -16.14
CA SER A 102 -3.64 -11.82 -17.57
C SER A 102 -4.52 -12.98 -18.00
N ARG A 103 -5.63 -12.67 -18.66
CA ARG A 103 -6.36 -13.64 -19.46
C ARG A 103 -5.46 -13.89 -20.67
N TYR A 104 -4.94 -15.11 -20.78
CA TYR A 104 -4.12 -15.69 -21.86
C TYR A 104 -3.42 -14.70 -22.80
#